data_AF-A0A5C9CTL9-F1
#
_entry.id   AF-A0A5C9CTL9-F1
#
_cell.length_a   1.000
_cell.length_b   1.000
_cell.length_c   1.000
_cell.angle_alpha   90.00
_cell.angle_beta   90.00
_cell.angle_gamma   90.00
#
_symmetry.space_group_name_H-M   'P 1'
#
loop_
_entity.id
_entity.type
_entity.pdbx_description
1 polymer ?
#
loop_
_entity_poly.entity_id
_entity_poly.type
_entity_poly.pdbx_seq_one_letter_code
_entity_poly.pdbx_strand_id
1 'polypeptide(L)'
;FFILSSWVMALGYRVPWATSNALIPEYKYAVYSTYLDQTLIFSAVAAVLWHLRQQWPQAPWGAALLALLAVANNLFVQVGKTGYLASLMVITLAVMWEIPKKWRVTALLIFPMLLGGLMYATSAKFQAKVAQVLTESQSYSAKTDSATSSGFRLHVWRRSLQAMAEQPLIGHGVGSWTQSVKRIEGAHADTVIGEGLSSNPHQEFLLWGVELGLGGTLLLMLLVAALIRDAWQFEPPLQRALMSVVAVMVLACSFNSSLYDALIGDFFCVTLGLLLALGVRHQNPAWLSTTSAPQKVCT
;
A
#
# COMPACT_ATOMS: atom_id res chain seq x y z
N PHE A 1 -2.75 16.34 12.42
CA PHE A 1 -3.97 15.86 13.10
C PHE A 1 -3.97 14.34 13.28
N PHE A 2 -4.14 13.54 12.22
CA PHE A 2 -4.24 12.07 12.34
C PHE A 2 -3.05 11.38 13.04
N ILE A 3 -1.81 11.80 12.77
CA ILE A 3 -0.63 11.25 13.45
C ILE A 3 -0.73 11.52 14.96
N LEU A 4 -1.02 12.76 15.36
CA LEU A 4 -1.18 13.13 16.77
C LEU A 4 -2.30 12.33 17.44
N SER A 5 -3.45 12.17 16.77
CA SER A 5 -4.55 11.34 17.27
C SER A 5 -4.12 9.90 17.52
N SER A 6 -3.33 9.30 16.61
CA SER A 6 -2.83 7.93 16.75
C SER A 6 -1.90 7.78 17.96
N TRP A 7 -1.03 8.76 18.20
CA TRP A 7 -0.17 8.80 19.39
C TRP A 7 -0.95 9.02 20.69
N VAL A 8 -1.97 9.89 20.68
CA VAL A 8 -2.84 10.11 21.84
C VAL A 8 -3.59 8.83 22.22
N MET A 9 -4.08 8.08 21.22
CA MET A 9 -4.67 6.76 21.43
C MET A 9 -3.64 5.73 21.93
N ALA A 10 -2.40 5.80 21.44
CA ALA A 10 -1.29 4.96 21.92
C ALA A 10 -0.98 5.19 23.41
N LEU A 11 -1.12 6.42 23.88
CA LEU A 11 -0.98 6.81 25.28
C LEU A 11 -2.20 6.43 26.15
N GLY A 12 -3.25 5.83 25.57
CA GLY A 12 -4.42 5.34 26.28
C GLY A 12 -5.58 6.33 26.40
N TYR A 13 -5.48 7.51 25.77
CA TYR A 13 -6.56 8.49 25.77
C TYR A 13 -7.58 8.21 24.66
N ARG A 14 -8.86 8.43 24.94
CA ARG A 14 -9.92 8.35 23.93
C ARG A 14 -9.92 9.59 23.06
N VAL A 15 -10.02 9.39 21.75
CA VAL A 15 -10.11 10.46 20.76
C VAL A 15 -11.55 10.50 20.22
N PRO A 16 -12.31 11.59 20.45
CA PRO A 16 -13.75 11.62 20.13
C PRO A 16 -14.10 11.44 18.66
N TRP A 17 -13.19 11.80 17.76
CA TRP A 17 -13.36 11.69 16.31
C TRP A 17 -12.76 10.40 15.73
N ALA A 18 -12.20 9.51 16.56
CA ALA A 18 -11.70 8.24 16.07
C ALA A 18 -12.90 7.37 15.67
N THR A 19 -12.97 7.02 14.38
CA THR A 19 -14.07 6.22 13.82
C THR A 19 -13.77 4.72 13.82
N SER A 20 -12.53 4.34 14.11
CA SER A 20 -12.15 2.94 14.27
C SER A 20 -12.84 2.34 15.49
N ASN A 21 -13.21 1.06 15.41
CA ASN A 21 -13.82 0.38 16.54
C ASN A 21 -12.75 0.08 17.60
N ALA A 22 -12.55 1.02 18.54
CA ALA A 22 -11.56 0.92 19.61
C ALA A 22 -11.77 -0.27 20.57
N LEU A 23 -12.91 -0.98 20.46
CA LEU A 23 -13.17 -2.22 21.19
C LEU A 23 -12.43 -3.42 20.58
N ILE A 24 -12.02 -3.35 19.31
CA ILE A 24 -11.23 -4.39 18.65
C ILE A 24 -9.74 -4.11 18.96
N PRO A 25 -9.02 -5.00 19.65
CA PRO A 25 -7.63 -4.76 20.08
C PRO A 25 -6.67 -4.40 18.94
N GLU A 26 -6.95 -4.90 17.73
CA GLU A 26 -6.15 -4.66 16.52
C GLU A 26 -6.29 -3.24 15.97
N TYR A 27 -7.42 -2.57 16.24
CA TYR A 27 -7.70 -1.20 15.78
C TYR A 27 -7.46 -0.14 16.86
N LYS A 28 -6.96 -0.57 18.03
CA LYS A 28 -6.75 0.27 19.22
C LYS A 28 -5.97 1.56 18.95
N TYR A 29 -5.12 1.60 17.93
CA TYR A 29 -4.31 2.76 17.57
C TYR A 29 -4.60 3.34 16.17
N ALA A 30 -5.54 2.74 15.45
CA ALA A 30 -6.04 3.29 14.20
C ALA A 30 -7.01 4.42 14.53
N VAL A 31 -6.88 5.57 13.87
CA VAL A 31 -7.77 6.72 14.10
C VAL A 31 -8.99 6.63 13.20
N TYR A 32 -8.82 6.07 12.00
CA TYR A 32 -9.88 5.91 11.02
C TYR A 32 -9.76 4.55 10.36
N SER A 33 -10.92 3.95 10.03
CA SER A 33 -11.02 2.63 9.40
C SER A 33 -10.15 1.57 10.10
N THR A 34 -9.20 0.95 9.40
CA THR A 34 -8.32 -0.09 9.94
C THR A 34 -6.87 0.38 10.10
N TYR A 35 -6.06 -0.37 10.86
CA TYR A 35 -4.62 -0.13 10.94
C TYR A 35 -3.96 -0.25 9.55
N LEU A 36 -4.52 -1.07 8.67
CA LEU A 36 -3.97 -1.36 7.35
C LEU A 36 -4.07 -0.11 6.48
N ASP A 37 -5.26 0.47 6.37
CA ASP A 37 -5.54 1.68 5.60
C ASP A 37 -4.66 2.82 6.08
N GLN A 38 -4.64 3.04 7.40
CA GLN A 38 -3.84 4.11 7.98
C GLN A 38 -2.35 3.92 7.68
N THR A 39 -1.80 2.70 7.80
CA THR A 39 -0.37 2.47 7.52
C THR A 39 0.00 2.72 6.07
N LEU A 40 -0.80 2.22 5.12
CA LEU A 40 -0.53 2.38 3.69
C LEU A 40 -0.65 3.85 3.25
N ILE A 41 -1.70 4.53 3.72
CA ILE A 41 -1.91 5.96 3.45
C ILE A 41 -0.76 6.78 4.04
N PHE A 42 -0.35 6.51 5.30
CA PHE A 42 0.77 7.22 5.92
C PHE A 42 2.08 7.00 5.18
N SER A 43 2.35 5.79 4.69
CA SER A 43 3.54 5.50 3.87
C SER A 43 3.51 6.27 2.54
N ALA A 44 2.39 6.24 1.82
CA ALA A 44 2.26 6.96 0.55
C ALA A 44 2.35 8.49 0.75
N VAL A 45 1.67 9.05 1.75
CA VAL A 45 1.75 10.47 2.10
C VAL A 45 3.17 10.86 2.54
N ALA A 46 3.86 10.04 3.32
CA ALA A 46 5.25 10.28 3.70
C ALA A 46 6.17 10.36 2.47
N ALA A 47 5.96 9.49 1.47
CA ALA A 47 6.70 9.54 0.22
C ALA A 47 6.46 10.85 -0.56
N VAL A 48 5.19 11.28 -0.68
CA VAL A 48 4.84 12.54 -1.33
C VAL A 48 5.46 13.72 -0.60
N LEU A 49 5.27 13.82 0.72
CA LEU A 49 5.82 14.91 1.53
C LEU A 49 7.34 14.96 1.47
N TRP A 50 8.02 13.81 1.55
CA TRP A 50 9.47 13.75 1.48
C TRP A 50 10.01 14.23 0.14
N HIS A 51 9.46 13.73 -0.97
CA HIS A 51 9.98 14.03 -2.30
C HIS A 51 9.59 15.42 -2.81
N LEU A 52 8.41 15.93 -2.43
CA LEU A 52 7.93 17.25 -2.80
C LEU A 52 8.25 18.34 -1.76
N ARG A 53 9.00 18.03 -0.69
CA ARG A 53 9.31 18.99 0.40
C ARG A 53 9.83 20.34 -0.08
N GLN A 54 10.66 20.35 -1.13
CA GLN A 54 11.26 21.57 -1.67
C GLN A 54 10.29 22.42 -2.49
N GLN A 55 9.17 21.84 -2.95
CA GLN A 55 8.09 22.57 -3.61
C GLN A 55 7.20 23.31 -2.60
N TRP A 56 7.42 23.11 -1.30
CA TRP A 56 6.76 23.84 -0.23
C TRP A 56 7.75 24.80 0.46
N PRO A 57 8.13 25.93 -0.18
CA PRO A 57 9.24 26.77 0.27
C PRO A 57 9.04 27.38 1.65
N GLN A 58 7.80 27.54 2.10
CA GLN A 58 7.49 28.09 3.42
C GLN A 58 7.82 27.13 4.57
N ALA A 59 7.85 25.82 4.35
CA ALA A 59 8.04 24.83 5.41
C ALA A 59 8.63 23.47 4.93
N PRO A 60 9.75 23.44 4.19
CA PRO A 60 10.32 22.19 3.66
C PRO A 60 10.70 21.22 4.79
N TRP A 61 11.21 21.74 5.90
CA TRP A 61 11.51 20.97 7.10
C TRP A 61 10.26 20.48 7.83
N GLY A 62 9.15 21.24 7.76
CA GLY A 62 7.86 20.81 8.27
C GLY A 62 7.33 19.59 7.51
N ALA A 63 7.40 19.60 6.18
CA ALA A 63 7.03 18.45 5.35
C ALA A 63 7.91 17.22 5.64
N ALA A 64 9.22 17.40 5.76
CA ALA A 64 10.15 16.33 6.12
C ALA A 64 9.85 15.75 7.51
N LEU A 65 9.61 16.59 8.51
CA LEU A 65 9.23 16.16 9.86
C LEU A 65 7.93 15.37 9.85
N LEU A 66 6.91 15.83 9.12
CA LEU A 66 5.64 15.11 9.00
C LEU A 66 5.79 13.74 8.33
N ALA A 67 6.64 13.64 7.30
CA ALA A 67 6.95 12.36 6.66
C ALA A 67 7.61 11.39 7.65
N LEU A 68 8.60 11.87 8.42
CA LEU A 68 9.28 11.07 9.45
C LEU A 68 8.31 10.63 10.55
N LEU A 69 7.43 11.52 11.01
CA LEU A 69 6.42 11.20 12.03
C LEU A 69 5.40 10.17 11.53
N ALA A 70 5.01 10.23 10.25
CA ALA A 70 4.12 9.25 9.64
C ALA A 70 4.76 7.85 9.59
N VAL A 71 6.02 7.77 9.17
CA VAL A 71 6.81 6.53 9.16
C VAL A 71 7.01 6.00 10.58
N ALA A 72 7.36 6.87 11.53
CA ALA A 72 7.52 6.50 12.94
C ALA A 72 6.22 5.95 13.54
N ASN A 73 5.07 6.54 13.21
CA ASN A 73 3.77 6.04 13.63
C ASN A 73 3.55 4.59 13.16
N ASN A 74 3.88 4.28 11.90
CA ASN A 74 3.76 2.93 11.38
C ASN A 74 4.67 1.92 12.08
N LEU A 75 5.92 2.31 12.39
CA LEU A 75 6.91 1.42 12.97
C LEU A 75 6.69 1.16 14.47
N PHE A 76 6.29 2.20 15.22
CA PHE A 76 6.20 2.12 16.68
C PHE A 76 4.78 1.88 17.18
N VAL A 77 3.78 2.53 16.58
CA VAL A 77 2.40 2.52 17.08
C VAL A 77 1.60 1.39 16.44
N GLN A 78 1.69 1.22 15.12
CA GLN A 78 0.80 0.30 14.40
C GLN A 78 1.16 -1.18 14.59
N VAL A 79 0.17 -2.06 14.39
CA VAL A 79 0.26 -3.50 14.67
C VAL A 79 0.55 -4.33 13.41
N GLY A 80 0.20 -3.81 12.23
CA GLY A 80 0.21 -4.52 10.95
C GLY A 80 1.61 -4.85 10.40
N LYS A 81 1.78 -6.08 9.90
CA LYS A 81 3.01 -6.56 9.23
C LYS A 81 3.32 -5.77 7.95
N THR A 82 2.28 -5.46 7.18
CA THR A 82 2.38 -4.71 5.91
C THR A 82 2.85 -3.26 6.10
N GLY A 83 2.50 -2.62 7.22
CA GLY A 83 2.97 -1.28 7.56
C GLY A 83 4.48 -1.19 7.72
N TYR A 84 5.12 -2.23 8.28
CA TYR A 84 6.59 -2.31 8.34
C TYR A 84 7.22 -2.37 6.95
N LEU A 85 6.67 -3.20 6.07
CA LEU A 85 7.16 -3.33 4.70
C LEU A 85 6.97 -2.03 3.91
N ALA A 86 5.82 -1.36 4.04
CA ALA A 86 5.53 -0.10 3.36
C ALA A 86 6.45 1.03 3.83
N SER A 87 6.67 1.15 5.15
CA SER A 87 7.64 2.10 5.70
C SER A 87 9.07 1.80 5.23
N LEU A 88 9.49 0.53 5.26
CA LEU A 88 10.81 0.12 4.79
C LEU A 88 11.02 0.47 3.31
N MET A 89 10.01 0.21 2.47
CA MET A 89 10.01 0.58 1.05
C MET A 89 10.19 2.09 0.87
N VAL A 90 9.41 2.92 1.57
CA VAL A 90 9.47 4.38 1.46
C VAL A 90 10.82 4.93 1.90
N ILE A 91 11.37 4.46 3.03
CA ILE A 91 12.70 4.88 3.50
C ILE A 91 13.77 4.45 2.48
N THR A 92 13.68 3.22 1.97
CA THR A 92 14.64 2.69 0.98
C THR A 92 14.64 3.54 -0.29
N LEU A 93 13.47 3.86 -0.84
CA LEU A 93 13.37 4.71 -2.02
C LEU A 93 13.84 6.13 -1.73
N ALA A 94 13.47 6.69 -0.57
CA ALA A 94 13.94 8.01 -0.14
C ALA A 94 15.48 8.08 -0.13
N VAL A 95 16.14 7.10 0.48
CA VAL A 95 17.61 7.02 0.55
C VAL A 95 18.23 6.75 -0.82
N MET A 96 17.68 5.80 -1.60
CA MET A 96 18.16 5.46 -2.93
C MET A 96 18.24 6.70 -3.84
N TRP A 97 17.24 7.59 -3.79
CA TRP A 97 17.21 8.77 -4.65
C TRP A 97 18.23 9.85 -4.29
N GLU A 98 18.67 9.90 -3.03
CA GLU A 98 19.71 10.82 -2.53
C GLU A 98 21.14 10.28 -2.78
N ILE A 99 21.27 9.00 -3.14
CA ILE A 99 22.56 8.35 -3.45
C ILE A 99 22.89 8.47 -4.96
N PRO A 100 24.19 8.56 -5.35
CA PRO A 100 24.61 8.59 -6.75
C PRO A 100 24.07 7.41 -7.58
N LYS A 101 23.73 7.66 -8.85
CA LYS A 101 23.10 6.67 -9.76
C LYS A 101 23.76 5.28 -9.75
N LYS A 102 25.10 5.23 -9.72
CA LYS A 102 25.88 3.97 -9.72
C LYS A 102 25.62 3.05 -8.52
N TRP A 103 25.18 3.59 -7.39
CA TRP A 103 24.93 2.84 -6.15
C TRP A 103 23.44 2.62 -5.89
N ARG A 104 22.54 3.10 -6.76
CA ARG A 104 21.09 3.02 -6.52
C ARG A 104 20.57 1.60 -6.45
N VAL A 105 21.00 0.73 -7.37
CA VAL A 105 20.62 -0.69 -7.36
C VAL A 105 21.14 -1.38 -6.10
N THR A 106 22.40 -1.11 -5.72
CA THR A 106 22.96 -1.62 -4.47
C THR A 106 22.18 -1.13 -3.26
N ALA A 107 21.80 0.15 -3.21
CA ALA A 107 20.99 0.70 -2.13
C ALA A 107 19.61 0.03 -2.09
N LEU A 108 18.94 -0.16 -3.23
CA LEU A 108 17.63 -0.80 -3.31
C LEU A 108 17.63 -2.24 -2.78
N LEU A 109 18.72 -2.99 -2.99
CA LEU A 109 18.84 -4.39 -2.56
C LEU A 109 19.37 -4.53 -1.13
N ILE A 110 20.44 -3.80 -0.78
CA ILE A 110 21.19 -3.99 0.47
C ILE A 110 20.61 -3.16 1.61
N PHE A 111 20.19 -1.92 1.36
CA PHE A 111 19.66 -1.04 2.41
C PHE A 111 18.45 -1.63 3.15
N PRO A 112 17.42 -2.20 2.50
CA PRO A 112 16.29 -2.77 3.24
C PRO A 112 16.70 -3.99 4.08
N MET A 113 17.68 -4.78 3.63
CA MET A 113 18.23 -5.90 4.40
C MET A 113 18.97 -5.41 5.64
N LEU A 114 19.82 -4.38 5.50
CA LEU A 114 20.54 -3.79 6.62
C LEU A 114 19.59 -3.15 7.64
N LEU A 115 18.62 -2.35 7.17
CA LEU A 115 17.65 -1.70 8.04
C LEU A 115 16.72 -2.73 8.70
N GLY A 116 16.26 -3.75 7.97
CA GLY A 116 15.50 -4.86 8.53
C GLY A 116 16.29 -5.67 9.56
N GLY A 117 17.57 -5.94 9.30
CA GLY A 117 18.49 -6.58 10.24
C GLY A 117 18.73 -5.75 11.50
N LEU A 118 18.91 -4.44 11.36
CA LEU A 118 19.05 -3.52 12.50
C LEU A 118 17.75 -3.47 13.33
N MET A 119 16.59 -3.40 12.68
CA MET A 119 15.29 -3.45 13.35
C MET A 119 15.10 -4.78 14.09
N TYR A 120 15.53 -5.89 13.49
CA TYR A 120 15.53 -7.19 14.15
C TYR A 120 16.47 -7.23 15.35
N ALA A 121 17.68 -6.68 15.26
CA ALA A 121 18.62 -6.67 16.38
C ALA A 121 18.17 -5.78 17.55
N THR A 122 17.44 -4.70 17.27
CA THR A 122 17.12 -3.65 18.27
C THR A 122 15.69 -3.66 18.77
N SER A 123 14.74 -4.28 18.06
CA SER A 123 13.31 -4.24 18.39
C SER A 123 12.73 -5.63 18.67
N ALA A 124 12.44 -5.92 19.93
CA ALA A 124 11.73 -7.14 20.33
C ALA A 124 10.36 -7.27 19.66
N LYS A 125 9.67 -6.15 19.42
CA LYS A 125 8.38 -6.13 18.69
C LYS A 125 8.55 -6.64 17.26
N PHE A 126 9.60 -6.18 16.55
CA PHE A 126 9.87 -6.64 15.19
C PHE A 126 10.30 -8.11 15.17
N GLN A 127 11.16 -8.55 16.09
CA GLN A 127 11.53 -9.96 16.26
C GLN A 127 10.30 -10.86 16.44
N ALA A 128 9.37 -10.47 17.32
CA ALA A 128 8.15 -11.23 17.56
C ALA A 128 7.27 -11.32 16.31
N LYS A 129 7.20 -10.25 15.49
CA LYS A 129 6.44 -10.27 14.22
C LYS A 129 7.08 -11.18 13.17
N VAL A 130 8.41 -11.16 13.06
CA VAL A 130 9.15 -12.08 12.17
C VAL A 130 8.95 -13.53 12.62
N ALA A 131 9.14 -13.82 13.90
CA ALA A 131 8.92 -15.15 14.48
C ALA A 131 7.48 -15.62 14.25
N GLN A 132 6.48 -14.75 14.46
CA GLN A 132 5.08 -15.04 14.20
C GLN A 132 4.86 -15.46 12.74
N VAL A 133 5.37 -14.71 11.75
CA VAL A 133 5.22 -15.06 10.33
C VAL A 133 5.85 -16.42 10.02
N LEU A 134 7.06 -16.69 10.54
CA LEU A 134 7.76 -17.95 10.31
C LEU A 134 6.99 -19.12 10.92
N THR A 135 6.60 -19.03 12.18
CA THR A 135 5.85 -20.08 12.88
C THR A 135 4.51 -20.34 12.22
N GLU A 136 3.74 -19.30 11.88
CA GLU A 136 2.45 -19.45 11.19
C GLU A 136 2.62 -20.12 9.82
N SER A 137 3.64 -19.74 9.05
CA SER A 137 3.91 -20.33 7.73
C SER A 137 4.36 -21.79 7.82
N GLN A 138 5.20 -22.13 8.81
CA GLN A 138 5.62 -23.51 9.08
C GLN A 138 4.45 -24.39 9.51
N SER A 139 3.58 -23.88 10.41
CA SER A 139 2.36 -24.58 10.82
C SER A 139 1.44 -24.86 9.64
N TYR A 140 1.27 -23.89 8.73
CA TYR A 140 0.53 -24.11 7.48
C TYR A 140 1.19 -25.18 6.60
N SER A 141 2.51 -25.11 6.39
CA SER A 141 3.21 -26.10 5.57
C SER A 141 3.15 -27.52 6.16
N ALA A 142 3.16 -27.66 7.49
CA ALA A 142 3.20 -28.96 8.16
C ALA A 142 1.81 -29.58 8.35
N LYS A 143 0.78 -28.75 8.60
CA LYS A 143 -0.55 -29.21 9.03
C LYS A 143 -1.70 -28.59 8.24
N THR A 144 -1.42 -27.74 7.25
CA THR A 144 -2.43 -26.92 6.55
C THR A 144 -3.28 -26.09 7.52
N ASP A 145 -2.67 -25.63 8.61
CA ASP A 145 -3.33 -24.79 9.61
C ASP A 145 -3.63 -23.39 9.02
N SER A 146 -4.89 -23.14 8.69
CA SER A 146 -5.39 -21.88 8.13
C SER A 146 -6.02 -20.96 9.17
N ALA A 147 -5.99 -21.29 10.46
CA ALA A 147 -6.63 -20.48 11.51
C ALA A 147 -5.86 -19.17 11.80
N THR A 148 -4.59 -19.11 11.42
CA THR A 148 -3.73 -17.95 11.62
C THR A 148 -3.80 -16.99 10.43
N SER A 149 -3.46 -15.71 10.64
CA SER A 149 -3.50 -14.71 9.56
C SER A 149 -2.61 -15.10 8.35
N SER A 150 -1.40 -15.59 8.58
CA SER A 150 -0.52 -16.03 7.47
C SER A 150 -0.99 -17.36 6.87
N GLY A 151 -1.45 -18.30 7.70
CA GLY A 151 -1.98 -19.58 7.24
C GLY A 151 -3.22 -19.44 6.36
N PHE A 152 -4.16 -18.57 6.76
CA PHE A 152 -5.33 -18.23 5.96
C PHE A 152 -4.94 -17.72 4.58
N ARG A 153 -4.03 -16.73 4.52
CA ARG A 153 -3.52 -16.14 3.25
C ARG A 153 -2.93 -17.20 2.33
N LEU A 154 -2.01 -18.02 2.85
CA LEU A 154 -1.39 -19.09 2.07
C LEU A 154 -2.45 -20.10 1.56
N HIS A 155 -3.45 -20.40 2.40
CA HIS A 155 -4.55 -21.28 2.01
C HIS A 155 -5.39 -20.70 0.87
N VAL A 156 -5.89 -19.47 1.00
CA VAL A 156 -6.72 -18.85 -0.02
C VAL A 156 -5.94 -18.51 -1.29
N TRP A 157 -4.62 -18.25 -1.19
CA TRP A 157 -3.76 -18.10 -2.36
C TRP A 157 -3.64 -19.40 -3.14
N ARG A 158 -3.45 -20.53 -2.44
CA ARG A 158 -3.44 -21.86 -3.07
C ARG A 158 -4.75 -22.15 -3.79
N ARG A 159 -5.90 -21.86 -3.16
CA ARG A 159 -7.21 -22.05 -3.80
C ARG A 159 -7.45 -21.10 -4.96
N SER A 160 -6.96 -19.86 -4.87
CA SER A 160 -7.03 -18.91 -5.98
C SER A 160 -6.24 -19.39 -7.19
N LEU A 161 -5.03 -19.92 -6.98
CA LEU A 161 -4.23 -20.50 -8.06
C LEU A 161 -4.91 -21.72 -8.71
N GLN A 162 -5.61 -22.55 -7.91
CA GLN A 162 -6.42 -23.66 -8.43
C GLN A 162 -7.58 -23.15 -9.30
N ALA A 163 -8.31 -22.12 -8.83
CA ALA A 163 -9.38 -21.50 -9.61
C ALA A 163 -8.85 -20.89 -10.93
N MET A 164 -7.71 -20.18 -10.87
CA MET A 164 -7.05 -19.64 -12.06
C MET A 164 -6.66 -20.74 -13.05
N ALA A 165 -6.20 -21.90 -12.57
CA ALA A 165 -5.82 -23.01 -13.42
C ALA A 165 -7.02 -23.64 -14.18
N GLU A 166 -8.24 -23.55 -13.63
CA GLU A 166 -9.45 -24.05 -14.30
C GLU A 166 -9.91 -23.13 -15.45
N GLN A 167 -9.74 -21.80 -15.32
CA GLN A 167 -10.13 -20.81 -16.33
C GLN A 167 -9.04 -19.74 -16.53
N PRO A 168 -7.87 -20.11 -17.09
CA PRO A 168 -6.67 -19.26 -17.06
C PRO A 168 -6.74 -18.02 -17.96
N LEU A 169 -7.54 -18.04 -19.03
CA LEU A 169 -7.56 -16.95 -20.00
C LEU A 169 -8.55 -15.84 -19.62
N ILE A 170 -9.79 -16.23 -19.33
CA ILE A 170 -10.93 -15.32 -19.10
C ILE A 170 -11.34 -15.20 -17.64
N GLY A 171 -10.89 -16.11 -16.77
CA GLY A 171 -11.32 -16.17 -15.38
C GLY A 171 -12.75 -16.68 -15.20
N HIS A 172 -13.29 -16.51 -14.00
CA HIS A 172 -14.63 -16.96 -13.59
C HIS A 172 -15.68 -15.83 -13.58
N GLY A 173 -15.30 -14.61 -13.97
CA GLY A 173 -16.14 -13.42 -14.00
C GLY A 173 -15.87 -12.44 -12.84
N VAL A 174 -16.18 -11.16 -13.03
CA VAL A 174 -15.99 -10.11 -12.00
C VAL A 174 -16.83 -10.40 -10.77
N GLY A 175 -16.24 -10.25 -9.58
CA GLY A 175 -16.87 -10.54 -8.29
C GLY A 175 -17.03 -12.03 -7.97
N SER A 176 -16.51 -12.94 -8.81
CA SER A 176 -16.67 -14.39 -8.64
C SER A 176 -15.65 -15.05 -7.72
N TRP A 177 -14.67 -14.30 -7.19
CA TRP A 177 -13.55 -14.90 -6.46
C TRP A 177 -14.02 -15.78 -5.30
N THR A 178 -14.90 -15.26 -4.44
CA THR A 178 -15.38 -16.01 -3.26
C THR A 178 -16.12 -17.27 -3.70
N GLN A 179 -17.01 -17.17 -4.68
CA GLN A 179 -17.76 -18.33 -5.19
C GLN A 179 -16.83 -19.39 -5.76
N SER A 180 -15.82 -18.97 -6.53
CA SER A 180 -14.86 -19.87 -7.20
C SER A 180 -14.00 -20.63 -6.18
N VAL A 181 -13.46 -19.92 -5.18
CA VAL A 181 -12.61 -20.52 -4.14
C VAL A 181 -13.45 -21.40 -3.19
N LYS A 182 -14.67 -20.98 -2.83
CA LYS A 182 -15.58 -21.81 -2.03
C LYS A 182 -16.01 -23.10 -2.74
N ARG A 183 -16.27 -23.05 -4.05
CA ARG A 183 -16.59 -24.26 -4.84
C ARG A 183 -15.45 -25.28 -4.77
N ILE A 184 -14.21 -24.82 -4.86
CA ILE A 184 -13.02 -25.68 -4.79
C ILE A 184 -12.78 -26.20 -3.36
N GLU A 185 -13.10 -25.39 -2.34
CA GLU A 185 -12.98 -25.80 -0.93
C GLU A 185 -14.05 -26.84 -0.54
N GLY A 186 -15.26 -26.73 -1.07
CA GLY A 186 -16.35 -27.68 -0.84
C GLY A 186 -17.04 -27.47 0.51
N ALA A 187 -17.31 -28.56 1.23
CA ALA A 187 -18.17 -28.55 2.42
C ALA A 187 -17.67 -27.68 3.59
N HIS A 188 -16.36 -27.39 3.65
CA HIS A 188 -15.73 -26.60 4.71
C HIS A 188 -15.49 -25.14 4.28
N ALA A 189 -16.05 -24.72 3.16
CA ALA A 189 -15.81 -23.40 2.60
C ALA A 189 -16.18 -22.26 3.54
N ASP A 190 -17.34 -22.33 4.20
CA ASP A 190 -17.80 -21.26 5.10
C ASP A 190 -16.98 -21.18 6.38
N THR A 191 -16.47 -22.31 6.88
CA THR A 191 -15.63 -22.34 8.10
C THR A 191 -14.23 -21.80 7.84
N VAL A 192 -13.68 -22.01 6.64
CA VAL A 192 -12.33 -21.57 6.28
C VAL A 192 -12.31 -20.16 5.69
N ILE A 193 -13.23 -19.84 4.78
CA ILE A 193 -13.22 -18.59 3.99
C ILE A 193 -14.14 -17.51 4.60
N GLY A 194 -14.97 -17.90 5.57
CA GLY A 194 -16.00 -17.07 6.18
C GLY A 194 -17.35 -17.23 5.48
N GLU A 195 -18.45 -16.93 6.17
CA GLU A 195 -19.81 -16.99 5.62
C GLU A 195 -20.04 -15.94 4.52
N GLY A 196 -21.00 -16.20 3.62
CA GLY A 196 -21.39 -15.24 2.57
C GLY A 196 -20.42 -15.15 1.39
N LEU A 197 -20.43 -14.03 0.67
CA LEU A 197 -19.65 -13.86 -0.57
C LEU A 197 -18.64 -12.69 -0.52
N SER A 198 -18.48 -12.04 0.62
CA SER A 198 -17.72 -10.79 0.79
C SER A 198 -16.24 -10.97 1.19
N SER A 199 -15.61 -12.07 0.76
CA SER A 199 -14.20 -12.38 1.06
C SER A 199 -13.29 -12.04 -0.12
N ASN A 200 -11.97 -12.07 0.09
CA ASN A 200 -10.99 -11.80 -0.96
C ASN A 200 -9.65 -12.52 -0.65
N PRO A 201 -8.73 -12.68 -1.63
CA PRO A 201 -7.49 -13.43 -1.42
C PRO A 201 -6.46 -12.66 -0.60
N HIS A 202 -6.73 -11.41 -0.22
CA HIS A 202 -5.74 -10.45 0.26
C HIS A 202 -4.51 -10.37 -0.67
N GLN A 203 -4.74 -10.38 -1.98
CA GLN A 203 -3.75 -10.10 -3.02
C GLN A 203 -4.48 -9.75 -4.32
N GLU A 204 -4.37 -8.51 -4.77
CA GLU A 204 -5.08 -7.97 -5.93
C GLU A 204 -4.79 -8.78 -7.22
N PHE A 205 -3.55 -9.23 -7.40
CA PHE A 205 -3.15 -10.01 -8.58
C PHE A 205 -3.88 -11.35 -8.69
N LEU A 206 -4.10 -12.03 -7.57
CA LEU A 206 -4.89 -13.27 -7.54
C LEU A 206 -6.38 -12.98 -7.65
N LEU A 207 -6.86 -11.88 -7.09
CA LEU A 207 -8.25 -11.47 -7.23
C LEU A 207 -8.60 -11.30 -8.72
N TRP A 208 -7.85 -10.44 -9.42
CA TRP A 208 -8.03 -10.22 -10.86
C TRP A 208 -7.71 -11.46 -11.67
N GLY A 209 -6.73 -12.26 -11.24
CA GLY A 209 -6.39 -13.52 -11.90
C GLY A 209 -7.53 -14.53 -11.88
N VAL A 210 -8.23 -14.69 -10.75
CA VAL A 210 -9.39 -15.60 -10.66
C VAL A 210 -10.58 -15.04 -11.45
N GLU A 211 -10.84 -13.74 -11.33
CA GLU A 211 -12.04 -13.13 -11.91
C GLU A 211 -11.94 -12.89 -13.42
N LEU A 212 -10.77 -12.48 -13.90
CA LEU A 212 -10.55 -12.02 -15.27
C LEU A 212 -9.44 -12.82 -15.99
N GLY A 213 -8.88 -13.85 -15.35
CA GLY A 213 -7.80 -14.66 -15.91
C GLY A 213 -6.52 -13.86 -16.13
N LEU A 214 -5.71 -14.36 -17.07
CA LEU A 214 -4.48 -13.72 -17.51
C LEU A 214 -4.73 -12.30 -18.04
N GLY A 215 -5.88 -12.06 -18.69
CA GLY A 215 -6.26 -10.74 -19.19
C GLY A 215 -6.32 -9.69 -18.09
N GLY A 216 -6.97 -10.01 -16.95
CA GLY A 216 -7.02 -9.13 -15.78
C GLY A 216 -5.64 -8.87 -15.20
N THR A 217 -4.88 -9.93 -14.88
CA THR A 217 -3.55 -9.75 -14.28
C THR A 217 -2.63 -8.92 -15.18
N LEU A 218 -2.67 -9.12 -16.50
CA LEU A 218 -1.93 -8.31 -17.46
C LEU A 218 -2.39 -6.85 -17.47
N LEU A 219 -3.70 -6.59 -17.41
CA LEU A 219 -4.23 -5.23 -17.35
C LEU A 219 -3.71 -4.48 -16.10
N LEU A 220 -3.68 -5.14 -14.95
CA LEU A 220 -3.13 -4.56 -13.72
C LEU A 220 -1.62 -4.27 -13.85
N MET A 221 -0.86 -5.20 -14.46
CA MET A 221 0.56 -4.96 -14.75
C MET A 221 0.78 -3.81 -15.73
N LEU A 222 -0.06 -3.69 -16.76
CA LEU A 222 -0.01 -2.61 -17.74
C LEU A 222 -0.36 -1.25 -17.11
N LEU A 223 -1.31 -1.20 -16.18
CA LEU A 223 -1.61 -0.01 -15.39
C LEU A 223 -0.37 0.45 -14.63
N VAL A 224 0.29 -0.45 -13.89
CA VAL A 224 1.52 -0.14 -13.15
C VAL A 224 2.63 0.32 -14.10
N ALA A 225 2.80 -0.36 -15.24
CA ALA A 225 3.80 0.00 -16.24
C ALA A 225 3.54 1.39 -16.85
N ALA A 226 2.27 1.74 -17.13
CA ALA A 226 1.89 3.06 -17.63
C ALA A 226 2.21 4.15 -16.61
N LEU A 227 1.88 3.94 -15.33
CA LEU A 227 2.19 4.89 -14.26
C LEU A 227 3.72 5.12 -14.12
N ILE A 228 4.52 4.05 -14.22
CA ILE A 228 5.98 4.16 -14.17
C ILE A 228 6.52 4.90 -15.40
N ARG A 229 6.02 4.56 -16.59
CA ARG A 229 6.41 5.21 -17.86
C ARG A 229 6.13 6.71 -17.82
N ASP A 230 4.97 7.11 -17.31
CA ASP A 230 4.59 8.52 -17.23
C ASP A 230 5.43 9.24 -16.16
N ALA A 231 5.71 8.59 -15.03
CA ALA A 231 6.62 9.13 -14.02
C ALA A 231 8.02 9.46 -14.56
N TRP A 232 8.55 8.68 -15.51
CA TRP A 232 9.87 8.91 -16.11
C TRP A 232 9.97 10.21 -16.92
N GLN A 233 8.84 10.77 -17.31
CA GLN A 233 8.78 11.99 -18.11
C GLN A 233 8.73 13.25 -17.22
N PHE A 234 8.50 13.10 -15.91
CA PHE A 234 8.34 14.22 -14.99
C PHE A 234 9.65 14.67 -14.35
N GLU A 235 9.66 15.92 -13.86
CA GLU A 235 10.76 16.49 -13.09
C GLU A 235 11.13 15.61 -11.87
N PRO A 236 12.42 15.55 -11.46
CA PRO A 236 12.89 14.56 -10.49
C PRO A 236 12.12 14.51 -9.16
N PRO A 237 11.70 15.63 -8.52
CA PRO A 237 10.91 15.55 -7.29
C PRO A 237 9.58 14.82 -7.47
N LEU A 238 8.88 15.13 -8.57
CA LEU A 238 7.56 14.55 -8.86
C LEU A 238 7.67 13.12 -9.37
N GLN A 239 8.64 12.84 -10.23
CA GLN A 239 8.99 11.49 -10.66
C GLN A 239 9.18 10.57 -9.44
N ARG A 240 9.99 11.00 -8.46
CA ARG A 240 10.28 10.22 -7.24
C ARG A 240 9.04 10.03 -6.38
N ALA A 241 8.23 11.09 -6.20
CA ALA A 241 6.97 11.00 -5.46
C ALA A 241 6.02 9.97 -6.09
N LEU A 242 5.78 10.07 -7.39
CA LEU A 242 4.90 9.17 -8.13
C LEU A 242 5.41 7.73 -8.09
N MET A 243 6.70 7.50 -8.35
CA MET A 243 7.31 6.16 -8.25
C MET A 243 7.16 5.54 -6.87
N SER A 244 7.38 6.33 -5.81
CA SER A 244 7.26 5.85 -4.44
C SER A 244 5.81 5.52 -4.08
N VAL A 245 4.83 6.31 -4.53
CA VAL A 245 3.40 5.99 -4.34
C VAL A 245 3.01 4.73 -5.12
N VAL A 246 3.46 4.59 -6.38
CA VAL A 246 3.24 3.37 -7.17
C VAL A 246 3.87 2.15 -6.50
N ALA A 247 5.07 2.28 -5.95
CA ALA A 247 5.72 1.18 -5.21
C ALA A 247 4.93 0.77 -3.95
N VAL A 248 4.40 1.75 -3.20
CA VAL A 248 3.52 1.48 -2.06
C VAL A 248 2.21 0.82 -2.51
N MET A 249 1.62 1.26 -3.63
CA MET A 249 0.42 0.64 -4.22
C MET A 249 0.68 -0.81 -4.63
N VAL A 250 1.77 -1.09 -5.35
CA VAL A 250 2.14 -2.45 -5.78
C VAL A 250 2.40 -3.35 -4.58
N LEU A 251 3.10 -2.85 -3.56
CA LEU A 251 3.32 -3.58 -2.31
C LEU A 251 1.98 -3.87 -1.61
N ALA A 252 1.09 -2.88 -1.53
CA ALA A 252 -0.24 -3.04 -0.97
C ALA A 252 -1.04 -4.12 -1.72
N CYS A 253 -1.07 -4.06 -3.05
CA CYS A 253 -1.72 -5.04 -3.93
C CYS A 253 -1.10 -6.44 -3.85
N SER A 254 0.18 -6.56 -3.50
CA SER A 254 0.87 -7.84 -3.34
C SER A 254 0.47 -8.59 -2.07
N PHE A 255 0.02 -7.85 -1.06
CA PHE A 255 -0.34 -8.40 0.25
C PHE A 255 -1.78 -8.07 0.65
N ASN A 256 -2.56 -7.39 -0.16
CA ASN A 256 -3.97 -7.06 0.09
C ASN A 256 -4.69 -6.83 -1.25
N SER A 257 -6.01 -6.81 -1.19
CA SER A 257 -6.87 -6.41 -2.30
C SER A 257 -7.19 -4.91 -2.17
N SER A 258 -6.14 -4.09 -2.21
CA SER A 258 -6.21 -2.67 -1.85
C SER A 258 -6.90 -1.78 -2.87
N LEU A 259 -6.98 -2.19 -4.15
CA LEU A 259 -7.74 -1.44 -5.15
C LEU A 259 -9.21 -1.85 -5.16
N TYR A 260 -9.50 -3.09 -4.76
CA TYR A 260 -10.87 -3.55 -4.49
C TYR A 260 -11.50 -2.87 -3.27
N ASP A 261 -10.71 -2.57 -2.23
CA ASP A 261 -11.19 -1.90 -1.02
C ASP A 261 -11.41 -0.39 -1.27
N ALA A 262 -12.64 0.09 -1.05
CA ALA A 262 -13.05 1.45 -1.41
C ALA A 262 -12.15 2.53 -0.81
N LEU A 263 -11.81 2.44 0.48
CA LEU A 263 -11.07 3.53 1.14
C LEU A 263 -9.64 3.68 0.61
N ILE A 264 -8.90 2.58 0.53
CA ILE A 264 -7.51 2.61 0.06
C ILE A 264 -7.45 2.79 -1.45
N GLY A 265 -8.36 2.13 -2.19
CA GLY A 265 -8.47 2.25 -3.64
C GLY A 265 -8.70 3.69 -4.04
N ASP A 266 -9.69 4.36 -3.43
CA ASP A 266 -9.98 5.77 -3.68
C ASP A 266 -8.77 6.66 -3.36
N PHE A 267 -8.09 6.40 -2.24
CA PHE A 267 -6.88 7.14 -1.88
C PHE A 267 -5.79 7.03 -2.97
N PHE A 268 -5.51 5.83 -3.47
CA PHE A 268 -4.52 5.64 -4.53
C PHE A 268 -4.97 6.29 -5.83
N CYS A 269 -6.22 6.11 -6.25
CA CYS A 269 -6.79 6.74 -7.44
C CYS A 269 -6.64 8.27 -7.40
N VAL A 270 -7.04 8.91 -6.30
CA VAL A 270 -6.95 10.36 -6.12
C VAL A 270 -5.49 10.81 -6.08
N THR A 271 -4.64 10.15 -5.30
CA THR A 271 -3.23 10.57 -5.13
C THR A 271 -2.45 10.42 -6.43
N LEU A 272 -2.58 9.29 -7.13
CA LEU A 272 -1.94 9.06 -8.42
C LEU A 272 -2.45 10.05 -9.47
N GLY A 273 -3.77 10.27 -9.53
CA GLY A 273 -4.39 11.25 -10.43
C GLY A 273 -3.87 12.67 -10.21
N LEU A 274 -3.73 13.11 -8.96
CA LEU A 274 -3.18 14.42 -8.61
C LEU A 274 -1.71 14.55 -9.02
N LEU A 275 -0.89 13.52 -8.77
CA LEU A 275 0.54 13.54 -9.15
C LEU A 275 0.72 13.54 -10.67
N LEU A 276 -0.08 12.77 -11.42
CA LEU A 276 -0.10 12.78 -12.87
C LEU A 276 -0.53 14.15 -13.42
N ALA A 277 -1.61 14.72 -12.87
CA ALA A 277 -2.09 16.04 -13.27
C ALA A 277 -1.05 17.15 -13.03
N LEU A 278 -0.35 17.09 -11.89
CA LEU A 278 0.76 18.00 -11.60
C LEU A 278 1.90 17.86 -12.62
N GLY A 279 2.20 16.62 -13.03
CA GLY A 279 3.27 16.33 -13.99
C GLY A 279 2.97 16.85 -15.38
N VAL A 280 1.75 16.61 -15.87
CA VAL A 280 1.28 17.13 -17.16
C VAL A 280 1.29 18.66 -17.18
N ARG A 281 0.88 19.31 -16.08
CA ARG A 281 0.91 20.78 -15.96
C ARG A 281 2.31 21.36 -16.04
N HIS A 282 3.30 20.73 -15.40
CA HIS A 282 4.68 21.21 -15.45
C HIS A 282 5.34 21.02 -16.83
N GLN A 283 4.93 20.01 -17.60
CA GLN A 283 5.44 19.81 -18.96
C GLN A 283 4.86 20.80 -19.98
N ASN A 284 3.62 21.27 -19.78
CA ASN A 284 2.92 22.17 -20.71
C ASN A 284 2.48 23.48 -20.02
N PRO A 285 3.39 24.45 -19.81
CA PRO A 285 3.04 25.74 -19.18
C PRO A 285 2.05 26.58 -20.01
N ALA A 286 1.82 26.25 -21.29
CA ALA A 286 0.85 26.94 -22.16
C ALA A 286 -0.62 26.89 -21.66
N TRP A 287 -0.96 25.95 -20.77
CA TRP A 287 -2.29 25.92 -20.15
C TRP A 287 -2.51 27.03 -19.10
N LEU A 288 -1.44 27.69 -18.64
CA LEU A 288 -1.51 28.81 -17.70
C LEU A 288 -1.75 30.16 -18.40
N SER A 289 -1.47 30.27 -19.71
CA SER A 289 -1.63 31.52 -20.47
C SER A 289 -3.05 31.75 -20.99
N THR A 290 -3.94 30.76 -20.94
CA THR A 290 -5.34 30.90 -21.40
C THR A 290 -6.29 31.54 -20.39
N THR A 291 -5.81 31.91 -19.19
CA THR A 291 -6.65 32.55 -18.14
C THR A 291 -6.20 33.96 -17.75
N SER A 292 -5.38 34.66 -18.55
CA SER A 292 -5.06 36.08 -18.28
C SER A 292 -5.74 37.05 -19.26
N ALA A 293 -6.80 37.67 -18.72
CA ALA A 293 -7.36 39.00 -18.98
C ALA A 293 -8.31 39.22 -20.18
N PRO A 294 -9.51 39.81 -19.96
CA PRO A 294 -10.29 40.38 -21.05
C PRO A 294 -9.54 41.56 -21.65
N GLN A 295 -9.38 41.54 -22.97
CA GLN A 295 -8.85 42.66 -23.74
C GLN A 295 -9.66 43.92 -23.40
N LYS A 296 -9.00 44.92 -22.79
CA LYS A 296 -9.54 46.28 -22.78
C LYS A 296 -9.64 46.72 -24.23
N VAL A 297 -10.87 46.85 -24.70
CA VAL A 297 -11.20 47.53 -25.95
C VAL A 297 -10.79 48.98 -25.76
N CYS A 298 -9.74 49.41 -26.47
CA CYS A 298 -9.46 50.84 -26.64
C CYS A 298 -10.54 51.43 -27.55
N THR A 299 -11.32 52.36 -27.00
CA THR A 299 -12.07 53.38 -27.74
C THR A 299 -11.36 54.70 -27.59
#